data_AF-A0A2E6NFL8-F1
#
_entry.id   AF-A0A2E6NFL8-F1
#
_cell.length_a   1.000
_cell.length_b   1.000
_cell.length_c   1.000
_cell.angle_alpha   90.00
_cell.angle_beta   90.00
_cell.angle_gamma   90.00
#
_symmetry.space_group_name_H-M   'P 1'
#
loop_
_entity.id
_entity.type
_entity.pdbx_description
1 polymer ?
#
loop_
_entity_poly.entity_id
_entity_poly.type
_entity_poly.pdbx_seq_one_letter_code
_entity_poly.pdbx_strand_id
1 'polypeptide(L)'
;IVAFDVEPGLLRLDLSIQGADGRVLDNDVQTFTVPDFTEMAVALSSAMVFRASNAYEMRQLRTQSDAVPEIGREFRRGDQLLIRFETYALGEASPSVEAALLNRAGDVMVKLPVVLTSAGSDFYELGLPLANLAPGEYLVELTASIGLEPVRQLMAFRVTS
;
A
#
# COMPACT_ATOMS: atom_id res chain seq x y z
N ILE A 1 -7.72 -13.53 -13.39
CA ILE A 1 -6.44 -12.89 -13.02
C ILE A 1 -5.38 -13.50 -13.94
N VAL A 2 -4.65 -12.67 -14.68
CA VAL A 2 -3.52 -13.10 -15.51
C VAL A 2 -2.25 -12.71 -14.76
N ALA A 3 -1.35 -13.66 -14.56
CA ALA A 3 -0.07 -13.46 -13.90
C ALA A 3 1.04 -14.02 -14.79
N PHE A 4 2.18 -13.33 -14.84
CA PHE A 4 3.35 -13.70 -15.64
C PHE A 4 4.62 -13.17 -15.00
N ASP A 5 5.73 -13.87 -15.20
CA ASP A 5 7.04 -13.49 -14.67
C ASP A 5 7.75 -12.50 -15.60
N VAL A 6 8.50 -11.56 -15.01
CA VAL A 6 9.26 -10.51 -15.72
C VAL A 6 10.62 -10.29 -15.08
N GLU A 7 11.64 -10.03 -15.91
CA GLU A 7 12.95 -9.62 -15.43
C GLU A 7 12.92 -8.17 -14.92
N PRO A 8 13.78 -7.81 -13.95
CA PRO A 8 13.95 -6.43 -13.52
C PRO A 8 14.31 -5.48 -14.66
N GLY A 9 13.85 -4.23 -14.53
CA GLY A 9 14.10 -3.18 -15.51
C GLY A 9 12.82 -2.68 -16.16
N LEU A 10 12.97 -2.05 -17.32
CA LEU A 10 11.88 -1.37 -18.00
C LEU A 10 10.99 -2.38 -18.74
N LEU A 11 9.78 -2.60 -18.25
CA LEU A 11 8.77 -3.45 -18.87
C LEU A 11 7.83 -2.59 -19.74
N ARG A 12 7.66 -3.01 -20.99
CA ARG A 12 6.63 -2.49 -21.88
C ARG A 12 5.55 -3.54 -22.07
N LEU A 13 4.34 -3.25 -21.60
CA LEU A 13 3.16 -4.08 -21.76
C LEU A 13 2.34 -3.55 -22.95
N ASP A 14 2.29 -4.34 -24.02
CA ASP A 14 1.43 -4.08 -25.17
C ASP A 14 0.13 -4.90 -25.00
N LEU A 15 -0.99 -4.21 -24.81
CA LEU A 15 -2.30 -4.82 -24.56
C LEU A 15 -3.19 -4.66 -25.80
N SER A 16 -3.77 -5.77 -26.30
CA SER A 16 -4.81 -5.74 -27.33
C SER A 16 -6.15 -6.15 -26.74
N ILE A 17 -7.10 -5.23 -26.73
CA ILE A 17 -8.46 -5.47 -26.22
C ILE A 17 -9.30 -6.03 -27.37
N GLN A 18 -9.81 -7.24 -27.22
CA GLN A 18 -10.63 -7.90 -28.23
C GLN A 18 -12.12 -7.83 -27.87
N GLY A 19 -12.96 -7.61 -28.89
CA GLY A 19 -14.40 -7.70 -28.81
C GLY A 19 -14.87 -9.16 -28.82
N ALA A 20 -16.15 -9.36 -28.53
CA ALA A 20 -16.74 -10.70 -28.50
C ALA A 20 -16.71 -11.43 -29.85
N ASP A 21 -16.50 -10.71 -30.95
CA ASP A 21 -16.33 -11.22 -32.31
C ASP A 21 -14.85 -11.53 -32.67
N GLY A 22 -13.93 -11.40 -31.71
CA GLY A 22 -12.50 -11.63 -31.89
C GLY A 22 -11.77 -10.50 -32.61
N ARG A 23 -12.44 -9.39 -32.93
CA ARG A 23 -11.78 -8.21 -33.51
C ARG A 23 -11.09 -7.40 -32.43
N VAL A 24 -9.90 -6.90 -32.72
CA VAL A 24 -9.23 -5.92 -31.85
C VAL A 24 -10.05 -4.64 -31.87
N LEU A 25 -10.55 -4.25 -30.70
CA LEU A 25 -11.27 -3.00 -30.48
C LEU A 25 -10.30 -1.86 -30.18
N ASP A 26 -9.23 -2.16 -29.44
CA ASP A 26 -8.27 -1.15 -28.99
C ASP A 26 -6.90 -1.75 -28.68
N ASN A 27 -5.86 -0.91 -28.74
CA ASN A 27 -4.51 -1.24 -28.30
C ASN A 27 -4.03 -0.21 -27.28
N ASP A 28 -3.49 -0.68 -26.17
CA ASP A 28 -2.89 0.16 -25.14
C ASP A 28 -1.43 -0.24 -24.91
N VAL A 29 -0.59 0.73 -24.57
CA VAL A 29 0.84 0.52 -24.30
C VAL A 29 1.15 1.14 -22.95
N GLN A 30 1.49 0.28 -21.99
CA GLN A 30 1.84 0.69 -20.64
C GLN A 30 3.30 0.40 -20.38
N THR A 31 3.99 1.34 -19.73
CA THR A 31 5.40 1.19 -19.36
C THR A 31 5.52 1.17 -17.84
N PHE A 32 6.22 0.18 -17.32
CA PHE A 32 6.46 -0.01 -15.89
C PHE A 32 7.95 -0.21 -15.66
N THR A 33 8.46 0.25 -14.53
CA THR A 33 9.78 -0.16 -14.06
C THR A 33 9.60 -1.27 -13.05
N VAL A 34 10.06 -2.47 -13.41
CA VAL A 34 10.14 -3.62 -12.49
C VAL A 34 11.40 -3.43 -11.65
N PRO A 35 11.29 -3.31 -10.33
CA PRO A 35 12.47 -3.17 -9.48
C PRO A 35 13.36 -4.42 -9.54
N ASP A 36 14.67 -4.23 -9.43
CA ASP A 36 15.59 -5.34 -9.24
C ASP A 36 15.61 -5.75 -7.78
N PHE A 37 14.98 -6.88 -7.48
CA PHE A 37 14.95 -7.44 -6.14
C PHE A 37 16.14 -8.37 -5.87
N THR A 38 17.05 -8.63 -6.82
CA THR A 38 18.18 -9.55 -6.61
C THR A 38 19.21 -9.04 -5.61
N GLU A 39 19.34 -7.72 -5.47
CA GLU A 39 20.19 -7.08 -4.44
C GLU A 39 19.43 -6.71 -3.15
N MET A 40 18.09 -6.63 -3.19
CA MET A 40 17.26 -6.24 -2.06
C MET A 40 16.61 -7.46 -1.40
N ALA A 41 16.99 -7.77 -0.16
CA ALA A 41 16.39 -8.88 0.58
C ALA A 41 14.86 -8.73 0.77
N VAL A 42 14.37 -7.48 0.83
CA VAL A 42 12.95 -7.13 0.97
C VAL A 42 12.66 -5.80 0.28
N ALA A 43 11.43 -5.63 -0.21
CA ALA A 43 10.88 -4.38 -0.70
C ALA A 43 9.44 -4.17 -0.25
N LEU A 44 8.98 -2.93 -0.29
CA LEU A 44 7.60 -2.52 0.05
C LEU A 44 6.88 -2.04 -1.21
N SER A 45 5.63 -2.43 -1.37
CA SER A 45 4.76 -1.84 -2.40
C SER A 45 4.30 -0.44 -2.01
N SER A 46 3.74 0.31 -2.97
CA SER A 46 3.16 1.61 -2.64
C SER A 46 1.98 1.47 -1.69
N ALA A 47 2.00 2.21 -0.57
CA ALA A 47 0.93 2.20 0.40
C ALA A 47 -0.37 2.77 -0.19
N MET A 48 -1.40 1.93 -0.24
CA MET A 48 -2.75 2.32 -0.60
C MET A 48 -3.48 2.80 0.64
N VAL A 49 -4.06 4.00 0.58
CA VAL A 49 -4.80 4.60 1.69
C VAL A 49 -6.28 4.62 1.34
N PHE A 50 -7.11 4.16 2.27
CA PHE A 50 -8.56 4.22 2.15
C PHE A 50 -9.11 5.04 3.31
N ARG A 51 -10.08 5.90 3.02
CA ARG A 51 -10.79 6.68 4.02
C ARG A 51 -12.11 6.01 4.35
N ALA A 52 -12.36 5.80 5.64
CA ALA A 52 -13.67 5.51 6.18
C ALA A 52 -14.15 6.69 7.04
N SER A 53 -15.39 7.11 6.85
CA SER A 53 -16.03 8.18 7.62
C SER A 53 -16.50 7.69 9.00
N ASN A 54 -16.56 6.37 9.21
CA ASN A 54 -16.98 5.74 10.46
C ASN A 54 -16.54 4.26 10.55
N ALA A 55 -16.75 3.65 11.72
CA ALA A 55 -16.35 2.27 12.00
C ALA A 55 -17.11 1.22 11.17
N TYR A 56 -18.31 1.51 10.67
CA TYR A 56 -19.06 0.58 9.82
C TYR A 56 -18.44 0.52 8.42
N GLU A 57 -18.17 1.68 7.82
CA GLU A 57 -17.48 1.80 6.53
C GLU A 57 -16.08 1.18 6.59
N MET A 58 -15.34 1.36 7.69
CA MET A 58 -14.06 0.69 7.92
C MET A 58 -14.17 -0.83 7.85
N ARG A 59 -15.21 -1.43 8.42
CA ARG A 59 -15.43 -2.88 8.35
C ARG A 59 -15.75 -3.34 6.93
N GLN A 60 -16.51 -2.55 6.17
CA GLN A 60 -16.81 -2.86 4.77
C GLN A 60 -15.54 -2.83 3.92
N LEU A 61 -14.73 -1.76 4.03
CA LEU A 61 -13.48 -1.63 3.30
C LEU A 61 -12.54 -2.83 3.51
N ARG A 62 -12.42 -3.34 4.73
CA ARG A 62 -11.61 -4.53 5.04
C ARG A 62 -12.03 -5.79 4.28
N THR A 63 -13.30 -5.90 3.92
CA THR A 63 -13.83 -7.04 3.15
C THR A 63 -13.83 -6.81 1.64
N GLN A 64 -13.62 -5.57 1.19
CA GLN A 64 -13.61 -5.19 -0.22
C GLN A 64 -12.18 -5.16 -0.77
N SER A 65 -11.84 -6.12 -1.62
CA SER A 65 -10.53 -6.20 -2.26
C SER A 65 -10.37 -5.22 -3.43
N ASP A 66 -11.46 -4.78 -4.05
CA ASP A 66 -11.51 -3.90 -5.21
C ASP A 66 -11.82 -2.43 -4.86
N ALA A 67 -11.74 -2.07 -3.57
CA ALA A 67 -11.89 -0.70 -3.13
C ALA A 67 -10.88 0.22 -3.84
N VAL A 68 -11.30 1.42 -4.20
CA VAL A 68 -10.43 2.42 -4.83
C VAL A 68 -9.70 3.21 -3.73
N PRO A 69 -8.36 3.28 -3.74
CA PRO A 69 -7.62 4.10 -2.79
C PRO A 69 -7.95 5.59 -2.93
N GLU A 70 -7.91 6.31 -1.81
CA GLU A 70 -8.04 7.76 -1.81
C GLU A 70 -6.80 8.37 -2.49
N ILE A 71 -7.05 9.26 -3.47
CA ILE A 71 -6.00 9.99 -4.18
C ILE A 71 -5.42 11.11 -3.31
N GLY A 72 -6.27 11.72 -2.47
CA GLY A 72 -5.88 12.78 -1.55
C GLY A 72 -5.07 12.29 -0.34
N ARG A 73 -4.37 13.24 0.29
CA ARG A 73 -3.65 13.03 1.56
C ARG A 73 -4.07 14.05 2.61
N GLU A 74 -5.29 14.55 2.51
CA GLU A 74 -5.93 15.43 3.49
C GLU A 74 -7.21 14.77 4.01
N PHE A 75 -7.34 14.65 5.33
CA PHE A 75 -8.40 13.89 5.97
C PHE A 75 -8.95 14.66 7.17
N ARG A 76 -10.24 14.48 7.48
CA ARG A 76 -10.86 15.11 8.64
C ARG A 76 -10.54 14.34 9.90
N ARG A 77 -10.54 15.00 11.06
CA ARG A 77 -10.39 14.33 12.37
C ARG A 77 -11.43 13.23 12.62
N GLY A 78 -12.62 13.35 12.03
CA GLY A 78 -13.67 12.32 12.14
C GLY A 78 -13.38 11.04 11.35
N ASP A 79 -12.41 11.07 10.44
CA ASP A 79 -12.13 9.95 9.55
C ASP A 79 -11.28 8.87 10.23
N GLN A 80 -11.29 7.69 9.62
CA GLN A 80 -10.45 6.56 9.94
C GLN A 80 -9.73 6.12 8.67
N LEU A 81 -8.42 5.92 8.75
CA LEU A 81 -7.64 5.44 7.61
C LEU A 81 -7.44 3.93 7.71
N LEU A 82 -7.60 3.24 6.60
CA LEU A 82 -7.12 1.89 6.37
C LEU A 82 -5.95 2.01 5.41
N ILE A 83 -4.79 1.46 5.78
CA ILE A 83 -3.60 1.48 4.95
C ILE A 83 -3.28 0.04 4.58
N ARG A 84 -3.14 -0.22 3.27
CA ARG A 84 -2.77 -1.52 2.70
C ARG A 84 -1.46 -1.43 1.95
N PHE A 85 -0.64 -2.46 2.08
CA PHE A 85 0.62 -2.58 1.34
C PHE A 85 1.04 -4.04 1.28
N GLU A 86 1.95 -4.35 0.38
CA GLU A 86 2.54 -5.66 0.20
C GLU A 86 4.04 -5.58 0.47
N THR A 87 4.63 -6.71 0.81
CA THR A 87 6.08 -6.86 0.84
C THR A 87 6.48 -7.85 -0.23
N TYR A 88 7.62 -7.59 -0.86
CA TYR A 88 8.23 -8.52 -1.80
C TYR A 88 9.57 -8.93 -1.21
N ALA A 89 9.81 -10.23 -1.13
CA ALA A 89 11.03 -10.80 -0.55
C ALA A 89 11.58 -11.86 -1.49
N LEU A 90 12.90 -12.01 -1.51
CA LEU A 90 13.53 -13.11 -2.24
C LEU A 90 13.30 -14.45 -1.51
N GLY A 91 12.81 -15.45 -2.24
CA GLY A 91 12.58 -16.80 -1.73
C GLY A 91 11.34 -16.92 -0.84
N GLU A 92 11.34 -17.89 0.08
CA GLU A 92 10.22 -18.18 0.98
C GLU A 92 10.30 -17.40 2.32
N ALA A 93 11.18 -16.41 2.42
CA ALA A 93 11.38 -15.67 3.66
C ALA A 93 10.23 -14.67 3.91
N SER A 94 9.56 -14.80 5.05
CA SER A 94 8.56 -13.82 5.50
C SER A 94 9.23 -12.63 6.20
N PRO A 95 9.11 -11.40 5.69
CA PRO A 95 9.68 -10.23 6.33
C PRO A 95 8.97 -9.88 7.63
N SER A 96 9.72 -9.38 8.61
CA SER A 96 9.11 -8.72 9.77
C SER A 96 8.67 -7.32 9.37
N VAL A 97 7.42 -6.96 9.69
CA VAL A 97 6.81 -5.69 9.32
C VAL A 97 6.40 -4.92 10.56
N GLU A 98 6.83 -3.66 10.64
CA GLU A 98 6.44 -2.71 11.67
C GLU A 98 5.87 -1.44 11.03
N ALA A 99 5.00 -0.76 11.78
CA ALA A 99 4.53 0.56 11.41
C ALA A 99 4.48 1.51 12.62
N ALA A 100 4.68 2.79 12.36
CA ALA A 100 4.60 3.83 13.37
C ALA A 100 3.94 5.10 12.82
N LEU A 101 3.19 5.78 13.67
CA LEU A 101 2.76 7.15 13.45
C LEU A 101 3.84 8.08 14.00
N LEU A 102 4.28 9.01 13.17
CA LEU A 102 5.29 10.01 13.47
C LEU A 102 4.66 11.40 13.42
N ASN A 103 5.20 12.32 14.21
CA ASN A 103 4.89 13.73 14.08
C ASN A 103 5.58 14.33 12.83
N ARG A 104 5.32 15.60 12.52
CA ARG A 104 5.97 16.31 11.40
C ARG A 104 7.50 16.35 11.49
N ALA A 105 8.07 16.33 12.71
CA ALA A 105 9.51 16.34 12.92
C ALA A 105 10.17 14.95 12.69
N GLY A 106 9.36 13.91 12.55
CA GLY A 106 9.82 12.52 12.40
C GLY A 106 9.92 11.76 13.71
N ASP A 107 9.50 12.34 14.85
CA ASP A 107 9.50 11.62 16.12
C ASP A 107 8.34 10.64 16.18
N VAL A 108 8.61 9.43 16.67
CA VAL A 108 7.59 8.40 16.87
C VAL A 108 6.59 8.85 17.93
N MET A 109 5.32 8.93 17.54
CA MET A 109 4.21 9.19 18.45
C MET A 109 3.64 7.89 19.01
N VAL A 110 3.40 6.91 18.14
CA VAL A 110 2.81 5.62 18.54
C VAL A 110 3.15 4.53 17.52
N LYS A 111 3.35 3.29 18.00
CA LYS A 111 3.45 2.11 17.14
C LYS A 111 2.06 1.68 16.67
N LEU A 112 1.92 1.37 15.39
CA LEU A 112 0.66 0.97 14.78
C LEU A 112 0.61 -0.55 14.62
N PRO A 113 -0.48 -1.21 15.03
CA PRO A 113 -0.62 -2.65 14.83
C PRO A 113 -0.81 -2.95 13.35
N VAL A 114 0.04 -3.83 12.82
CA VAL A 114 -0.02 -4.32 11.44
C VAL A 114 -0.55 -5.75 11.44
N VAL A 115 -1.49 -6.05 10.54
CA VAL A 115 -2.12 -7.36 10.41
C VAL A 115 -1.84 -7.90 9.02
N LEU A 116 -1.26 -9.10 8.94
CA LEU A 116 -1.15 -9.84 7.68
C LEU A 116 -2.52 -10.43 7.32
N THR A 117 -2.95 -10.21 6.07
CA THR A 117 -4.23 -10.65 5.51
C THR A 117 -3.98 -11.41 4.21
N SER A 118 -4.59 -12.59 4.06
CA SER A 118 -4.41 -13.48 2.91
C SER A 118 -5.67 -13.63 2.07
N ALA A 119 -6.21 -12.51 1.55
CA ALA A 119 -7.44 -12.53 0.75
C ALA A 119 -7.12 -12.60 -0.76
N GLY A 120 -6.61 -13.75 -1.22
CA GLY A 120 -6.24 -13.99 -2.62
C GLY A 120 -4.79 -13.62 -2.98
N SER A 121 -4.21 -12.65 -2.27
CA SER A 121 -2.77 -12.37 -2.15
C SER A 121 -2.46 -11.99 -0.70
N ASP A 122 -1.20 -12.16 -0.28
CA ASP A 122 -0.75 -11.73 1.05
C ASP A 122 -0.48 -10.22 1.05
N PHE A 123 -1.22 -9.48 1.87
CA PHE A 123 -1.02 -8.06 2.09
C PHE A 123 -1.16 -7.70 3.56
N TYR A 124 -0.54 -6.59 3.94
CA TYR A 124 -0.59 -6.06 5.30
C TYR A 124 -1.63 -4.94 5.38
N GLU A 125 -2.39 -4.93 6.47
CA GLU A 125 -3.33 -3.88 6.81
C GLU A 125 -2.99 -3.23 8.14
N LEU A 126 -3.20 -1.92 8.23
CA LEU A 126 -3.24 -1.22 9.51
C LEU A 126 -4.35 -0.17 9.52
N GLY A 127 -4.96 0.02 10.69
CA GLY A 127 -6.00 1.02 10.90
C GLY A 127 -5.48 2.20 11.71
N LEU A 128 -5.82 3.41 11.31
CA LEU A 128 -5.42 4.64 11.98
C LEU A 128 -6.64 5.56 12.21
N PRO A 129 -7.19 5.61 13.44
CA PRO A 129 -8.24 6.57 13.77
C PRO A 129 -7.64 7.98 13.94
N LEU A 130 -8.23 8.99 13.29
CA LEU A 130 -7.71 10.37 13.32
C LEU A 130 -8.27 11.25 14.44
N ALA A 131 -9.28 10.77 15.16
CA ALA A 131 -10.03 11.55 16.17
C ALA A 131 -9.14 12.19 17.25
N ASN A 132 -8.05 11.51 17.62
CA ASN A 132 -7.14 11.96 18.67
C ASN A 132 -5.97 12.82 18.16
N LEU A 133 -5.88 13.05 16.85
CA LEU A 133 -4.86 13.90 16.26
C LEU A 133 -5.37 15.34 16.16
N ALA A 134 -4.49 16.30 16.47
CA ALA A 134 -4.77 17.70 16.23
C ALA A 134 -4.67 17.98 14.71
N PRO A 135 -5.30 19.06 14.21
CA PRO A 135 -5.07 19.48 12.84
C PRO A 135 -3.57 19.76 12.58
N GLY A 136 -3.01 19.19 11.52
CA GLY A 136 -1.56 19.24 11.28
C GLY A 136 -1.08 18.19 10.27
N GLU A 137 0.23 18.11 10.09
CA GLU A 137 0.89 17.14 9.23
C GLU A 137 1.52 16.02 10.06
N TYR A 138 1.38 14.80 9.55
CA TYR A 138 1.84 13.57 10.18
C TYR A 138 2.43 12.63 9.15
N LEU A 139 3.22 11.67 9.61
CA LEU A 139 3.84 10.65 8.78
C LEU A 139 3.44 9.27 9.30
N VAL A 140 3.15 8.34 8.40
CA VAL A 140 3.17 6.91 8.70
C VAL A 140 4.49 6.36 8.17
N GLU A 141 5.27 5.75 9.05
CA GLU A 141 6.43 4.96 8.68
C GLU A 141 6.03 3.49 8.59
N LEU A 142 6.36 2.87 7.45
CA LEU A 142 6.31 1.43 7.25
C LEU A 142 7.74 0.92 7.19
N THR A 143 8.04 -0.13 7.95
CA THR A 143 9.36 -0.77 7.94
C THR A 143 9.18 -2.25 7.67
N ALA A 144 9.90 -2.78 6.69
CA ALA A 144 10.02 -4.21 6.44
C ALA A 144 11.49 -4.61 6.52
N SER A 145 11.77 -5.77 7.13
CA SER A 145 13.13 -6.26 7.26
C SER A 145 13.24 -7.77 7.08
N ILE A 146 14.28 -8.17 6.36
CA ILE A 146 14.80 -9.53 6.28
C ILE A 146 16.29 -9.44 6.59
N GLY A 147 16.72 -9.99 7.72
CA GLY A 147 18.10 -9.83 8.19
C GLY A 147 18.39 -8.43 8.73
N LEU A 148 19.51 -7.84 8.31
CA LEU A 148 20.12 -6.66 8.97
C LEU A 148 19.74 -5.32 8.33
N GLU A 149 19.24 -5.30 7.10
CA GLU A 149 18.94 -4.05 6.38
C GLU A 149 17.42 -3.87 6.22
N PRO A 150 16.80 -3.01 7.05
CA PRO A 150 15.39 -2.69 6.90
C PRO A 150 15.15 -1.72 5.75
N VAL A 151 14.09 -1.96 4.98
CA VAL A 151 13.52 -1.00 4.05
C VAL A 151 12.46 -0.18 4.75
N ARG A 152 12.49 1.14 4.54
CA ARG A 152 11.53 2.09 5.12
C ARG A 152 10.78 2.83 4.03
N GLN A 153 9.50 3.08 4.28
CA GLN A 153 8.65 3.92 3.46
C GLN A 153 7.90 4.90 4.34
N LEU A 154 7.98 6.19 4.00
CA LEU A 154 7.28 7.27 4.69
C LEU A 154 6.11 7.76 3.86
N MET A 155 4.95 7.86 4.50
CA MET A 155 3.74 8.41 3.89
C MET A 155 3.25 9.61 4.70
N ALA A 156 3.33 10.79 4.09
CA ALA A 156 2.78 12.00 4.68
C ALA A 156 1.27 12.10 4.49
N PHE A 157 0.58 12.62 5.51
CA PHE A 157 -0.81 13.03 5.41
C PHE A 157 -1.09 14.23 6.30
N ARG A 158 -2.18 14.92 6.01
CA ARG A 158 -2.66 16.08 6.76
C ARG A 158 -4.01 15.79 7.40
N VAL A 159 -4.14 16.19 8.65
CA VAL A 159 -5.40 16.19 9.39
C VAL A 159 -5.98 17.60 9.37
N THR A 160 -7.23 17.72 8.95
CA THR A 160 -8.03 18.95 8.98
C THR A 160 -9.14 18.84 10.03
N SER A 161 -9.72 19.98 10.38
CA SER A 161 -10.92 20.03 11.23
C SER A 161 -12.13 19.34 10.59
#